data_AF-A0A4Q2UM19-F1
#
_entry.id   AF-A0A4Q2UM19-F1
#
_cell.length_a   1.000
_cell.length_b   1.000
_cell.length_c   1.000
_cell.angle_alpha   90.00
_cell.angle_beta   90.00
_cell.angle_gamma   90.00
#
_symmetry.space_group_name_H-M   'P 1'
#
loop_
_entity.id
_entity.type
_entity.pdbx_description
1 polymer ?
#
loop_
_entity_poly.entity_id
_entity_poly.type
_entity_poly.pdbx_seq_one_letter_code
_entity_poly.pdbx_strand_id
1 'polypeptide(L)'
;MINESIEQLSAWLDAPLYEQGVLLYEKLILPTPAGSTFVLGMLKAGADDYNRQILHTALSSLHEQLGERLLLQQASYPQPLVDALEDGKRLMDERTILKERLRMAYNGGTREGDELRTWSFRILDIGDELTMIYGRRHFFAEHGYLPDESEPVVRSAQALLTRRNTLRTFVSRYKKRLVAAGTEPERLKCQTLLAQYHSELFQIQQQLDTLTPTDDAISR
;
A
#
# COMPACT_ATOMS: atom_id res chain seq x y z
N MET A 1 -0.28 -9.51 -4.43
CA MET A 1 -0.86 -10.87 -4.35
C MET A 1 0.19 -11.97 -4.28
N ILE A 2 1.20 -12.04 -5.16
CA ILE A 2 2.24 -13.10 -5.12
C ILE A 2 2.94 -13.21 -3.75
N ASN A 3 3.39 -12.10 -3.17
CA ASN A 3 4.05 -12.11 -1.85
C ASN A 3 3.15 -12.68 -0.73
N GLU A 4 1.88 -12.28 -0.69
CA GLU A 4 0.93 -12.76 0.33
C GLU A 4 0.68 -14.27 0.18
N SER A 5 0.59 -14.77 -1.06
CA SER A 5 0.46 -16.20 -1.33
C SER A 5 1.70 -16.98 -0.90
N ILE A 6 2.91 -16.45 -1.14
CA ILE A 6 4.17 -17.06 -0.68
C ILE A 6 4.22 -17.10 0.84
N GLU A 7 3.87 -16.00 1.52
CA GLU A 7 3.84 -15.95 3.00
C GLU A 7 2.83 -16.95 3.60
N GLN A 8 1.62 -17.04 3.02
CA GLN A 8 0.60 -18.01 3.45
C GLN A 8 1.08 -19.46 3.27
N LEU A 9 1.75 -19.75 2.15
CA LEU A 9 2.31 -21.08 1.89
C LEU A 9 3.49 -21.40 2.81
N SER A 10 4.41 -20.45 3.02
CA SER A 10 5.56 -20.62 3.93
C SER A 10 5.09 -20.89 5.36
N ALA A 11 4.14 -20.09 5.87
CA ALA A 11 3.59 -20.28 7.21
C ALA A 11 2.92 -21.65 7.38
N TRP A 12 2.25 -22.15 6.35
CA TRP A 12 1.66 -23.49 6.36
C TRP A 12 2.71 -24.59 6.26
N LEU A 13 3.76 -24.42 5.45
CA LEU A 13 4.85 -25.40 5.34
C LEU A 13 5.64 -25.54 6.65
N ASP A 14 5.79 -24.46 7.40
CA ASP A 14 6.44 -24.48 8.72
C ASP A 14 5.58 -25.20 9.78
N ALA A 15 4.25 -25.08 9.70
CA ALA A 15 3.30 -25.67 10.64
C ALA A 15 2.07 -26.27 9.91
N PRO A 16 2.21 -27.46 9.28
CA PRO A 16 1.21 -28.00 8.37
C PRO A 16 -0.06 -28.46 9.09
N LEU A 17 -1.12 -27.67 8.97
CA LEU A 17 -2.47 -28.02 9.40
C LEU A 17 -3.31 -28.43 8.19
N TYR A 18 -3.77 -29.68 8.16
CA TYR A 18 -4.39 -30.28 6.97
C TYR A 18 -5.57 -29.44 6.43
N GLU A 19 -6.53 -29.08 7.30
CA GLU A 19 -7.72 -28.31 6.90
C GLU A 19 -7.36 -26.96 6.27
N GLN A 20 -6.38 -26.26 6.83
CA GLN A 20 -5.87 -25.01 6.28
C GLN A 20 -5.21 -25.21 4.93
N GLY A 21 -4.46 -26.31 4.77
CA GLY A 21 -3.84 -26.67 3.50
C GLY A 21 -4.88 -26.93 2.41
N VAL A 22 -5.98 -27.61 2.72
CA VAL A 22 -7.09 -27.83 1.76
C VAL A 22 -7.70 -26.50 1.30
N LEU A 23 -7.88 -25.54 2.23
CA LEU A 23 -8.35 -24.20 1.88
C LEU A 23 -7.33 -23.44 1.01
N LEU A 24 -6.03 -23.57 1.29
CA LEU A 24 -4.97 -22.99 0.47
C LEU A 24 -4.95 -23.61 -0.93
N TYR A 25 -5.13 -24.92 -1.06
CA TYR A 25 -5.25 -25.60 -2.35
C TYR A 25 -6.43 -25.05 -3.15
N GLU A 26 -7.61 -24.95 -2.52
CA GLU A 26 -8.82 -24.40 -3.13
C GLU A 26 -8.64 -22.94 -3.57
N LYS A 27 -7.99 -22.11 -2.76
CA LYS A 27 -7.79 -20.68 -3.05
C LYS A 27 -6.70 -20.43 -4.09
N LEU A 28 -5.60 -21.18 -4.04
CA LEU A 28 -4.36 -20.83 -4.77
C LEU A 28 -4.06 -21.77 -5.94
N ILE A 29 -4.40 -23.06 -5.84
CA ILE A 29 -4.09 -24.05 -6.88
C ILE A 29 -5.29 -24.29 -7.79
N LEU A 30 -6.51 -24.40 -7.25
CA LEU A 30 -7.72 -24.65 -8.04
C LEU A 30 -7.95 -23.66 -9.19
N PRO A 31 -7.71 -22.33 -9.05
CA PRO A 31 -7.90 -21.38 -10.14
C PRO A 31 -6.83 -21.50 -11.25
N THR A 32 -5.76 -22.26 -11.02
CA THR A 32 -4.67 -22.43 -11.98
C THR A 32 -4.93 -23.61 -12.92
N PRO A 33 -4.27 -23.67 -14.09
CA PRO A 33 -4.36 -24.83 -14.98
C PRO A 33 -3.89 -26.16 -14.35
N ALA A 34 -3.09 -26.09 -13.28
CA ALA A 34 -2.63 -27.25 -12.53
C ALA A 34 -3.65 -27.74 -11.48
N GLY A 35 -4.71 -26.96 -11.23
CA GLY A 35 -5.77 -27.29 -10.28
C GLY A 35 -6.69 -28.40 -10.77
N SER A 36 -7.07 -29.30 -9.87
CA SER A 36 -8.02 -30.38 -10.16
C SER A 36 -9.13 -30.42 -9.13
N THR A 37 -10.38 -30.30 -9.60
CA THR A 37 -11.59 -30.44 -8.77
C THR A 37 -11.72 -31.84 -8.18
N PHE A 38 -11.23 -32.86 -8.89
CA PHE A 38 -11.16 -34.23 -8.40
C PHE A 38 -10.23 -34.34 -7.19
N VAL A 39 -9.01 -33.78 -7.29
CA VAL A 39 -8.04 -33.77 -6.19
C VAL A 39 -8.60 -33.01 -5.00
N LEU A 40 -9.24 -31.86 -5.21
CA LEU A 40 -9.89 -31.13 -4.12
C LEU A 40 -11.00 -31.96 -3.44
N GLY A 41 -11.83 -32.67 -4.22
CA GLY A 41 -12.84 -33.57 -3.67
C GLY A 41 -12.24 -34.70 -2.83
N MET A 42 -11.15 -35.29 -3.31
CA MET A 42 -10.38 -36.31 -2.58
C MET A 42 -9.80 -35.75 -1.28
N LEU A 43 -9.18 -34.57 -1.32
CA LEU A 43 -8.62 -33.91 -0.15
C LEU A 43 -9.70 -33.54 0.90
N LYS A 44 -10.89 -33.12 0.44
CA LYS A 44 -12.03 -32.84 1.32
C LYS A 44 -12.64 -34.11 1.94
N ALA A 45 -12.42 -35.28 1.36
CA ALA A 45 -12.97 -36.54 1.86
C ALA A 45 -12.28 -37.04 3.14
N GLY A 46 -11.01 -36.70 3.37
CA GLY A 46 -10.31 -37.07 4.60
C GLY A 46 -8.81 -36.82 4.61
N ALA A 47 -8.23 -36.81 5.81
CA ALA A 47 -6.82 -36.49 6.06
C ALA A 47 -5.95 -37.74 6.26
N ASP A 48 -5.98 -38.66 5.29
CA ASP A 48 -5.09 -39.82 5.28
C ASP A 48 -3.65 -39.45 4.84
N ASP A 49 -2.71 -40.37 5.02
CA ASP A 49 -1.28 -40.12 4.75
C ASP A 49 -1.02 -39.79 3.27
N TYR A 50 -1.77 -40.42 2.37
CA TYR A 50 -1.66 -40.16 0.93
C TYR A 50 -2.12 -38.74 0.59
N ASN A 51 -3.28 -38.33 1.08
CA ASN A 51 -3.84 -37.00 0.87
C ASN A 51 -2.96 -35.91 1.51
N ARG A 52 -2.39 -36.16 2.69
CA ARG A 52 -1.42 -35.26 3.32
C ARG A 52 -0.19 -35.07 2.44
N GLN A 53 0.34 -36.16 1.90
CA GLN A 53 1.51 -36.10 1.01
C GLN A 53 1.20 -35.36 -0.29
N ILE A 54 0.08 -35.67 -0.94
CA ILE A 54 -0.37 -34.99 -2.17
C ILE A 54 -0.55 -33.49 -1.92
N LEU A 55 -1.22 -33.13 -0.82
CA LEU A 55 -1.44 -31.74 -0.45
C LEU A 55 -0.12 -31.00 -0.22
N HIS A 56 0.79 -31.62 0.55
CA HIS A 56 2.10 -31.05 0.82
C HIS A 56 2.89 -30.86 -0.47
N THR A 57 3.01 -31.89 -1.32
CA THR A 57 3.72 -31.79 -2.60
C THR A 57 3.15 -30.69 -3.49
N ALA A 58 1.82 -30.60 -3.59
CA ALA A 58 1.18 -29.58 -4.41
C ALA A 58 1.45 -28.16 -3.90
N LEU A 59 1.33 -27.93 -2.58
CA LEU A 59 1.58 -26.62 -1.98
C LEU A 59 3.07 -26.23 -1.97
N SER A 60 3.98 -27.18 -1.72
CA SER A 60 5.43 -26.97 -1.84
C SER A 60 5.83 -26.61 -3.27
N SER A 61 5.33 -27.34 -4.27
CA SER A 61 5.63 -27.05 -5.67
C SER A 61 5.11 -25.67 -6.09
N LEU A 62 3.90 -25.30 -5.66
CA LEU A 62 3.39 -23.94 -5.90
C LEU A 62 4.26 -22.89 -5.23
N HIS A 63 4.70 -23.12 -3.98
CA HIS A 63 5.58 -22.20 -3.26
C HIS A 63 6.90 -21.95 -4.01
N GLU A 64 7.54 -23.02 -4.49
CA GLU A 64 8.75 -22.93 -5.30
C GLU A 64 8.52 -22.13 -6.59
N GLN A 65 7.46 -22.45 -7.35
CA GLN A 65 7.13 -21.74 -8.60
C GLN A 65 6.86 -20.25 -8.37
N LEU A 66 6.15 -19.89 -7.31
CA LEU A 66 5.91 -18.49 -6.96
C LEU A 66 7.21 -17.79 -6.54
N GLY A 67 8.09 -18.48 -5.81
CA GLY A 67 9.41 -17.99 -5.43
C GLY A 67 10.29 -17.70 -6.65
N GLU A 68 10.37 -18.63 -7.59
CA GLU A 68 11.11 -18.44 -8.86
C GLU A 68 10.56 -17.28 -9.66
N ARG A 69 9.23 -17.19 -9.79
CA ARG A 69 8.57 -16.07 -10.49
C ARG A 69 8.89 -14.73 -9.84
N LEU A 70 8.92 -14.68 -8.51
CA LEU A 70 9.27 -13.47 -7.78
C LEU A 70 10.73 -13.06 -8.04
N LEU A 71 11.66 -14.02 -8.05
CA LEU A 71 13.07 -13.76 -8.34
C LEU A 71 13.26 -13.24 -9.76
N LEU A 72 12.63 -13.87 -10.76
CA LEU A 72 12.66 -13.39 -12.14
C LEU A 72 12.07 -11.99 -12.29
N GLN A 73 10.97 -11.71 -11.59
CA GLN A 73 10.36 -10.39 -11.57
C GLN A 73 11.32 -9.35 -10.94
N GLN A 74 11.96 -9.67 -9.82
CA GLN A 74 12.93 -8.77 -9.18
C GLN A 74 14.16 -8.54 -10.05
N ALA A 75 14.64 -9.57 -10.77
CA ALA A 75 15.75 -9.44 -11.71
C ALA A 75 15.41 -8.53 -12.91
N SER A 76 14.12 -8.36 -13.23
CA SER A 76 13.66 -7.45 -14.29
C SER A 76 13.50 -5.99 -13.84
N TYR A 77 13.71 -5.69 -12.56
CA TYR A 77 13.52 -4.32 -12.06
C TYR A 77 14.54 -3.35 -12.65
N PRO A 78 14.10 -2.17 -13.11
CA PRO A 78 15.02 -1.14 -13.55
C PRO A 78 15.79 -0.57 -12.35
N GLN A 79 17.04 -0.15 -12.57
CA GLN A 79 17.93 0.34 -11.50
C GLN A 79 17.30 1.40 -10.59
N PRO A 80 16.57 2.42 -11.10
CA PRO A 80 15.94 3.43 -10.22
C PRO A 80 14.92 2.84 -9.24
N LEU A 81 14.25 1.75 -9.60
CA LEU A 81 13.33 1.06 -8.69
C LEU A 81 14.09 0.27 -7.63
N VAL A 82 15.21 -0.35 -8.01
CA VAL A 82 16.07 -1.09 -7.07
C VAL A 82 16.61 -0.12 -6.02
N ASP A 83 17.18 1.00 -6.45
CA ASP A 83 17.72 2.04 -5.56
C ASP A 83 16.61 2.58 -4.61
N ALA A 84 15.42 2.87 -5.15
CA ALA A 84 14.28 3.32 -4.35
C ALA A 84 13.84 2.27 -3.31
N LEU A 85 13.88 0.98 -3.64
CA LEU A 85 13.54 -0.09 -2.70
C LEU A 85 14.59 -0.24 -1.60
N GLU A 86 15.87 -0.02 -1.90
CA GLU A 86 16.94 0.02 -0.89
C GLU A 86 16.77 1.22 0.05
N ASP A 87 16.49 2.40 -0.49
CA ASP A 87 16.13 3.58 0.30
C ASP A 87 14.91 3.30 1.18
N GLY A 88 13.90 2.59 0.65
CA GLY A 88 12.74 2.14 1.41
C GLY A 88 13.09 1.30 2.65
N LYS A 89 14.11 0.42 2.56
CA LYS A 89 14.60 -0.34 3.73
C LYS A 89 15.18 0.58 4.78
N ARG A 90 16.06 1.52 4.37
CA ARG A 90 16.65 2.52 5.27
C ARG A 90 15.57 3.36 5.97
N LEU A 91 14.52 3.74 5.25
CA LEU A 91 13.38 4.49 5.79
C LEU A 91 12.59 3.68 6.82
N MET A 92 12.41 2.36 6.61
CA MET A 92 11.77 1.49 7.61
C MET A 92 12.59 1.41 8.91
N ASP A 93 13.90 1.31 8.80
CA ASP A 93 14.80 1.29 9.97
C ASP A 93 14.73 2.62 10.72
N GLU A 94 14.82 3.75 10.00
CA GLU A 94 14.66 5.10 10.57
C GLU A 94 13.32 5.22 11.31
N ARG A 95 12.22 4.81 10.68
CA ARG A 95 10.89 4.85 11.27
C ARG A 95 10.79 4.02 12.54
N THR A 96 11.43 2.85 12.56
CA THR A 96 11.46 1.97 13.74
C THR A 96 12.19 2.64 14.90
N ILE A 97 13.35 3.25 14.63
CA ILE A 97 14.13 4.00 15.63
C ILE A 97 13.32 5.19 16.18
N LEU A 98 12.68 5.97 15.32
CA LEU A 98 11.88 7.14 15.74
C LEU A 98 10.66 6.74 16.59
N LYS A 99 9.99 5.62 16.23
CA LYS A 99 8.90 5.08 17.04
C LYS A 99 9.35 4.64 18.42
N GLU A 100 10.51 4.00 18.50
CA GLU A 100 11.06 3.57 19.78
C GLU A 100 11.46 4.77 20.64
N ARG A 101 12.08 5.81 20.05
CA ARG A 101 12.36 7.08 20.74
C ARG A 101 11.09 7.74 21.29
N LEU A 102 10.02 7.80 20.49
CA LEU A 102 8.72 8.28 20.95
C LEU A 102 8.19 7.45 22.13
N ARG A 103 8.23 6.12 22.03
CA ARG A 103 7.77 5.22 23.09
C ARG A 103 8.55 5.44 24.38
N MET A 104 9.88 5.54 24.30
CA MET A 104 10.74 5.82 25.45
C MET A 104 10.42 7.17 26.10
N ALA A 105 10.23 8.23 25.30
CA ALA A 105 9.89 9.56 25.82
C ALA A 105 8.52 9.58 26.54
N TYR A 106 7.51 8.89 25.98
CA TYR A 106 6.21 8.74 26.61
C TYR A 106 6.29 7.94 27.91
N ASN A 107 7.05 6.85 27.94
CA ASN A 107 7.27 6.04 29.14
C ASN A 107 8.03 6.83 30.22
N GLY A 108 8.91 7.75 29.82
CA GLY A 108 9.59 8.69 30.70
C GLY A 108 8.72 9.85 31.20
N GLY A 109 7.43 9.88 30.86
CA GLY A 109 6.48 10.91 31.31
C GLY A 109 6.50 12.20 30.48
N THR A 110 7.33 12.29 29.43
CA THR A 110 7.34 13.45 28.54
C THR A 110 6.18 13.33 27.56
N ARG A 111 5.23 14.26 27.61
CA ARG A 111 4.02 14.24 26.77
C ARG A 111 4.03 15.26 25.64
N GLU A 112 4.79 16.33 25.79
CA GLU A 112 4.86 17.44 24.85
C GLU A 112 6.30 17.93 24.73
N GLY A 113 6.67 18.41 23.53
CA GLY A 113 8.01 18.89 23.21
C GLY A 113 8.22 19.01 21.71
N ASP A 114 9.05 19.94 21.27
CA ASP A 114 9.33 20.16 19.86
C ASP A 114 10.01 18.94 19.21
N GLU A 115 10.82 18.18 19.96
CA GLU A 115 11.44 16.95 19.49
C GLU A 115 10.42 15.83 19.22
N LEU A 116 9.48 15.61 20.16
CA LEU A 116 8.37 14.65 19.99
C LEU A 116 7.53 14.99 18.75
N ARG A 117 7.28 16.28 18.55
CA ARG A 117 6.57 16.79 17.38
C ARG A 117 7.36 16.55 16.08
N THR A 118 8.67 16.78 16.12
CA THR A 118 9.55 16.55 14.97
C THR A 118 9.61 15.07 14.59
N TRP A 119 9.77 14.17 15.57
CA TRP A 119 9.78 12.72 15.31
C TRP A 119 8.44 12.23 14.77
N SER A 120 7.33 12.70 15.33
CA SER A 120 6.00 12.29 14.88
C SER A 120 5.70 12.75 13.44
N PHE A 121 6.08 13.97 13.06
CA PHE A 121 5.96 14.39 11.65
C PHE A 121 6.89 13.61 10.73
N ARG A 122 8.15 13.40 11.11
CA ARG A 122 9.07 12.61 10.30
C ARG A 122 8.56 11.18 10.06
N ILE A 123 7.94 10.54 11.06
CA ILE A 123 7.31 9.21 10.90
C ILE A 123 6.18 9.24 9.87
N LEU A 124 5.41 10.32 9.81
CA LEU A 124 4.34 10.49 8.82
C LEU A 124 4.93 10.69 7.42
N ASP A 125 5.93 11.57 7.29
CA ASP A 125 6.62 11.83 6.02
C ASP A 125 7.25 10.54 5.47
N ILE A 126 7.92 9.75 6.32
CA ILE A 126 8.44 8.42 5.93
C ILE A 126 7.31 7.51 5.43
N GLY A 127 6.12 7.58 6.05
CA GLY A 127 4.95 6.82 5.60
C GLY A 127 4.53 7.18 4.18
N ASP A 128 4.56 8.46 3.84
CA ASP A 128 4.25 8.95 2.50
C ASP A 128 5.34 8.55 1.49
N GLU A 129 6.62 8.69 1.84
CA GLU A 129 7.77 8.26 1.03
C GLU A 129 7.72 6.75 0.71
N LEU A 130 7.47 5.91 1.73
CA LEU A 130 7.32 4.46 1.54
C LEU A 130 6.13 4.13 0.64
N THR A 131 5.01 4.83 0.79
CA THR A 131 3.82 4.63 -0.05
C THR A 131 4.14 4.92 -1.52
N MET A 132 4.92 5.97 -1.80
CA MET A 132 5.37 6.29 -3.15
C MET A 132 6.27 5.20 -3.73
N ILE A 133 7.28 4.74 -2.97
CA ILE A 133 8.22 3.69 -3.39
C ILE A 133 7.48 2.39 -3.73
N TYR A 134 6.62 1.91 -2.82
CA TYR A 134 5.86 0.69 -3.06
C TYR A 134 4.77 0.86 -4.12
N GLY A 135 4.25 2.08 -4.30
CA GLY A 135 3.38 2.43 -5.42
C GLY A 135 4.08 2.24 -6.76
N ARG A 136 5.32 2.72 -6.92
CA ARG A 136 6.13 2.50 -8.13
C ARG A 136 6.38 1.02 -8.39
N ARG A 137 6.70 0.25 -7.34
CA ARG A 137 6.87 -1.21 -7.45
C ARG A 137 5.58 -1.89 -7.92
N HIS A 138 4.43 -1.52 -7.35
CA HIS A 138 3.14 -2.09 -7.75
C HIS A 138 2.80 -1.75 -9.19
N PHE A 139 3.00 -0.49 -9.58
CA PHE A 139 2.78 -0.04 -10.94
C PHE A 139 3.62 -0.83 -11.94
N PHE A 140 4.92 -0.99 -11.67
CA PHE A 140 5.81 -1.78 -12.50
C PHE A 140 5.37 -3.25 -12.58
N ALA A 141 4.93 -3.83 -11.47
CA ALA A 141 4.43 -5.21 -11.45
C ALA A 141 3.18 -5.42 -12.32
N GLU A 142 2.32 -4.41 -12.42
CA GLU A 142 1.08 -4.46 -13.22
C GLU A 142 1.31 -4.12 -14.70
N HIS A 143 2.20 -3.17 -15.00
CA HIS A 143 2.31 -2.58 -16.34
C HIS A 143 3.62 -2.96 -17.07
N GLY A 144 4.64 -3.44 -16.35
CA GLY A 144 5.94 -3.82 -16.91
C GLY A 144 6.86 -2.63 -17.25
N TYR A 145 6.47 -1.39 -16.92
CA TYR A 145 7.28 -0.18 -17.09
C TYR A 145 7.10 0.76 -15.90
N LEU A 146 8.02 1.73 -15.74
CA LEU A 146 7.88 2.81 -14.76
C LEU A 146 7.31 4.06 -15.44
N PRO A 147 6.45 4.84 -14.78
CA PRO A 147 6.04 6.13 -15.30
C PRO A 147 7.24 7.07 -15.35
N ASP A 148 7.34 7.87 -16.41
CA ASP A 148 8.31 8.95 -16.47
C ASP A 148 8.02 9.96 -15.36
N GLU A 149 9.05 10.38 -14.63
CA GLU A 149 8.90 11.30 -13.49
C GLU A 149 8.35 12.68 -13.91
N SER A 150 8.34 12.97 -15.22
CA SER A 150 7.77 14.15 -15.84
C SER A 150 6.28 14.06 -16.17
N GLU A 151 5.65 12.88 -16.14
CA GLU A 151 4.22 12.78 -16.37
C GLU A 151 3.46 12.93 -15.04
N PRO A 152 2.54 13.92 -14.94
CA PRO A 152 1.69 14.02 -13.77
C PRO A 152 0.87 12.73 -13.70
N VAL A 153 1.15 11.90 -12.69
CA VAL A 153 0.45 10.65 -12.40
C VAL A 153 -1.04 10.88 -12.64
N VAL A 154 -1.57 10.30 -13.72
CA VAL A 154 -3.00 10.36 -14.01
C VAL A 154 -3.68 9.58 -12.90
N ARG A 155 -4.07 10.30 -11.85
CA ARG A 155 -4.78 9.74 -10.71
C ARG A 155 -6.10 9.21 -11.24
N SER A 156 -6.40 7.94 -10.96
CA SER A 156 -7.71 7.38 -11.28
C SER A 156 -8.83 8.27 -10.73
N ALA A 157 -10.00 8.30 -11.38
CA ALA A 157 -11.13 9.11 -10.92
C ALA A 157 -11.47 8.83 -9.44
N GLN A 158 -11.39 7.56 -9.02
CA GLN A 158 -11.57 7.14 -7.63
C GLN A 158 -10.53 7.78 -6.68
N ALA A 159 -9.25 7.82 -7.09
CA ALA A 159 -8.17 8.42 -6.29
C ALA A 159 -8.33 9.96 -6.20
N LEU A 160 -8.73 10.61 -7.29
CA LEU A 160 -9.05 12.04 -7.32
C LEU A 160 -10.23 12.38 -6.41
N LEU A 161 -11.31 11.60 -6.46
CA LEU A 161 -12.47 11.76 -5.58
C LEU A 161 -12.09 11.58 -4.10
N THR A 162 -11.27 10.57 -3.79
CA THR A 162 -10.78 10.33 -2.43
C THR A 162 -9.95 11.51 -1.94
N ARG A 163 -9.00 12.00 -2.76
CA ARG A 163 -8.18 13.16 -2.42
C ARG A 163 -9.02 14.43 -2.25
N ARG A 164 -10.01 14.66 -3.13
CA ARG A 164 -10.97 15.78 -3.02
C ARG A 164 -11.69 15.79 -1.67
N ASN A 165 -12.18 14.64 -1.23
CA ASN A 165 -12.89 14.52 0.06
C ASN A 165 -11.95 14.77 1.25
N THR A 166 -10.72 14.29 1.18
CA THR A 166 -9.68 14.58 2.18
C THR A 166 -9.36 16.07 2.25
N LEU A 167 -9.18 16.73 1.10
CA LEU A 167 -8.93 18.18 1.06
C LEU A 167 -10.10 19.00 1.61
N ARG A 168 -11.35 18.64 1.30
CA ARG A 168 -12.54 19.30 1.89
C ARG A 168 -12.53 19.22 3.42
N THR A 169 -12.10 18.07 3.96
CA THR A 169 -11.96 17.88 5.41
C THR A 169 -10.90 18.80 5.99
N PHE A 170 -9.75 18.94 5.33
CA PHE A 170 -8.70 19.86 5.74
C PHE A 170 -9.12 21.32 5.64
N VAL A 171 -9.77 21.74 4.57
CA VAL A 171 -10.32 23.10 4.43
C VAL A 171 -11.28 23.42 5.59
N SER A 172 -12.21 22.51 5.89
CA SER A 172 -13.15 22.70 7.02
C SER A 172 -12.42 22.79 8.36
N ARG A 173 -11.45 21.90 8.60
CA ARG A 173 -10.64 21.87 9.84
C ARG A 173 -9.82 23.15 10.01
N TYR A 174 -9.14 23.61 8.96
CA TYR A 174 -8.30 24.80 9.02
C TYR A 174 -9.10 26.10 9.03
N LYS A 175 -10.31 26.14 8.45
CA LYS A 175 -11.23 27.27 8.67
C LYS A 175 -11.62 27.40 10.14
N LYS A 176 -11.99 26.29 10.78
CA LYS A 176 -12.28 26.28 12.23
C LYS A 176 -11.06 26.69 13.05
N ARG A 177 -9.88 26.18 12.69
CA ARG A 177 -8.61 26.50 13.37
C ARG A 177 -8.21 27.96 13.20
N LEU A 178 -8.48 28.57 12.03
CA LEU A 178 -8.24 29.99 11.78
C LEU A 178 -9.10 30.87 12.68
N VAL A 179 -10.38 30.51 12.88
CA VAL A 179 -11.28 31.21 13.80
C VAL A 179 -10.81 31.08 15.26
N ALA A 180 -10.31 29.90 15.63
CA ALA A 180 -9.82 29.63 16.98
C ALA A 180 -8.37 30.12 17.24
N ALA A 181 -7.67 30.64 16.22
CA ALA A 181 -6.27 31.04 16.34
C ALA A 181 -6.16 32.33 17.16
N GLY A 182 -5.52 32.21 18.33
CA GLY A 182 -5.30 33.32 19.27
C GLY A 182 -4.10 34.20 18.91
N THR A 183 -3.17 33.70 18.09
CA THR A 183 -1.94 34.42 17.74
C THR A 183 -1.86 34.69 16.23
N GLU A 184 -1.29 35.85 15.88
CA GLU A 184 -1.08 36.27 14.48
C GLU A 184 -0.22 35.29 13.64
N PRO A 185 0.89 34.71 14.14
CA PRO A 185 1.66 33.73 13.36
C PRO A 185 0.86 32.45 13.06
N GLU A 186 0.00 32.01 13.98
CA GLU A 186 -0.87 30.85 13.75
C GLU A 186 -1.95 31.15 12.71
N ARG A 187 -2.47 32.39 12.69
CA ARG A 187 -3.42 32.83 11.67
C ARG A 187 -2.80 32.82 10.29
N LEU A 188 -1.61 33.41 10.13
CA LEU A 188 -0.87 33.40 8.88
C LEU A 188 -0.61 31.97 8.38
N LYS A 189 -0.16 31.08 9.27
CA LYS A 189 0.05 29.67 8.93
C LYS A 189 -1.23 28.99 8.45
N CYS A 190 -2.35 29.21 9.13
CA CYS A 190 -3.64 28.65 8.73
C CYS A 190 -4.13 29.23 7.40
N GLN A 191 -3.90 30.52 7.13
CA GLN A 191 -4.25 31.16 5.86
C GLN A 191 -3.44 30.59 4.69
N THR A 192 -2.12 30.44 4.84
CA THR A 192 -1.25 29.87 3.80
C THR A 192 -1.68 28.45 3.45
N LEU A 193 -1.93 27.62 4.46
CA LEU A 193 -2.40 26.24 4.25
C LEU A 193 -3.79 26.20 3.61
N LEU A 194 -4.71 27.08 4.00
CA LEU A 194 -6.02 27.18 3.34
C LEU A 194 -5.90 27.56 1.87
N ALA A 195 -5.05 28.52 1.53
CA ALA A 195 -4.81 28.92 0.14
C ALA A 195 -4.27 27.75 -0.69
N GLN A 196 -3.32 26.99 -0.13
CA GLN A 196 -2.76 25.79 -0.78
C GLN A 196 -3.81 24.69 -0.98
N TYR A 197 -4.64 24.39 0.03
CA TYR A 197 -5.68 23.37 -0.13
C TYR A 197 -6.76 23.80 -1.12
N HIS A 198 -7.06 25.09 -1.22
CA HIS A 198 -8.00 25.62 -2.20
C HIS A 198 -7.46 25.52 -3.64
N SER A 199 -6.19 25.82 -3.88
CA SER A 199 -5.59 25.66 -5.21
C SER A 199 -5.52 24.19 -5.62
N GLU A 200 -5.15 23.29 -4.72
CA GLU A 200 -5.13 21.84 -5.00
C GLU A 200 -6.55 21.30 -5.28
N LEU A 201 -7.57 21.76 -4.55
CA LEU A 201 -8.97 21.40 -4.80
C LEU A 201 -9.42 21.80 -6.21
N PHE A 202 -9.02 23.00 -6.65
CA PHE A 202 -9.34 23.50 -7.98
C PHE A 202 -8.67 22.66 -9.07
N GLN A 203 -7.40 22.31 -8.91
CA GLN A 203 -6.68 21.44 -9.85
C GLN A 203 -7.32 20.04 -9.95
N ILE A 204 -7.68 19.44 -8.81
CA ILE A 204 -8.34 18.13 -8.80
C ILE A 204 -9.73 18.20 -9.45
N GLN A 205 -10.45 19.29 -9.25
CA GLN A 205 -11.75 19.47 -9.91
C GLN A 205 -11.58 19.57 -11.43
N GLN A 206 -10.61 20.35 -11.92
CA GLN A 206 -10.30 20.39 -13.34
C GLN A 206 -9.93 19.01 -13.91
N GLN A 207 -9.13 18.22 -13.18
CA GLN A 207 -8.77 16.86 -13.58
C GLN A 207 -9.96 15.90 -13.58
N LEU A 208 -10.91 16.07 -12.66
CA LEU A 208 -12.15 15.28 -12.68
C LEU A 208 -13.03 15.67 -13.86
N ASP A 209 -13.19 16.97 -14.11
CA ASP A 209 -14.01 17.49 -15.20
C ASP A 209 -13.47 17.05 -16.58
N THR A 210 -12.15 16.91 -16.74
CA THR A 210 -11.56 16.36 -17.98
C THR A 210 -11.74 14.85 -18.12
N LEU A 211 -11.84 14.10 -17.03
CA LEU A 211 -12.04 12.64 -17.03
C LEU A 211 -13.50 12.23 -17.16
N THR A 212 -14.43 13.09 -16.72
CA THR A 212 -15.87 12.93 -16.92
C THR A 212 -16.38 14.09 -17.78
N PRO A 213 -16.13 14.09 -19.11
CA PRO A 213 -16.78 15.05 -19.97
C PRO A 213 -18.28 14.85 -19.83
N THR A 214 -18.96 15.85 -19.29
CA THR A 214 -20.41 15.88 -19.18
C THR A 214 -20.99 15.72 -20.58
N ASP A 215 -21.83 14.70 -20.77
CA ASP A 215 -22.58 14.37 -22.01
C ASP A 215 -23.56 15.49 -22.45
N ASP A 216 -23.48 16.69 -21.86
CA ASP A 216 -24.36 17.84 -22.10
C ASP A 216 -24.12 18.53 -23.47
N ALA A 217 -23.18 18.02 -24.29
CA ALA A 217 -22.90 18.56 -25.63
C ALA A 217 -23.62 17.84 -26.78
N ILE A 218 -24.38 16.75 -26.53
CA ILE A 218 -25.08 15.98 -27.60
C ILE A 218 -26.56 16.39 -27.76
N SER A 219 -27.04 17.40 -27.02
CA SER A 219 -28.41 17.93 -27.18
C SER A 219 -28.41 19.41 -27.55
N ARG A 220 -27.91 19.75 -28.74
CA ARG A 220 -28.30 20.95 -29.50
C ARG A 220 -28.33 20.67 -30.99
#